data_AF-A0A5C1ATG8-F1
#
_entry.id   AF-A0A5C1ATG8-F1
#
_cell.length_a   1.000
_cell.length_b   1.000
_cell.length_c   1.000
_cell.angle_alpha   90.00
_cell.angle_beta   90.00
_cell.angle_gamma   90.00
#
_symmetry.space_group_name_H-M   'P 1'
#
loop_
_entity.id
_entity.type
_entity.pdbx_description
1 polymer ?
#
loop_
_entity_poly.entity_id
_entity_poly.type
_entity_poly.pdbx_seq_one_letter_code
_entity_poly.pdbx_strand_id
1 'polypeptide(L)'
;MIPIYFDELAAVLTACTRLRPDECSPPDLRALVADHLTRTNRALADKVLAFDGSQLLALSAFVCQAQALIGMTAGRIPAAARFGGTR
;
A
#
# COMPACT_ATOMS: atom_id res chain seq x y z
N MET A 1 16.97 3.24 -7.89
CA MET A 1 15.90 4.25 -7.99
C MET A 1 15.32 4.30 -9.40
N ILE A 2 14.14 3.69 -9.58
CA ILE A 2 13.35 3.69 -10.82
C ILE A 2 12.29 4.80 -10.78
N PRO A 3 12.19 5.67 -11.79
CA PRO A 3 11.14 6.69 -11.80
C PRO A 3 9.74 6.06 -11.94
N ILE A 4 8.79 6.57 -11.16
CA ILE A 4 7.37 6.23 -11.25
C ILE A 4 6.57 7.51 -11.46
N TYR A 5 5.73 7.53 -12.50
CA TYR A 5 4.85 8.66 -12.78
C TYR A 5 3.61 8.60 -11.88
N PHE A 6 2.88 9.72 -11.74
CA PHE A 6 1.72 9.79 -10.85
C PHE A 6 0.61 8.81 -11.24
N ASP A 7 0.32 8.72 -12.53
CA ASP A 7 -0.62 7.79 -13.15
C ASP A 7 -0.22 6.33 -12.95
N GLU A 8 1.08 6.03 -12.99
CA GLU A 8 1.61 4.71 -12.64
C GLU A 8 1.44 4.41 -11.14
N LEU A 9 1.70 5.39 -10.27
CA LEU A 9 1.47 5.26 -8.83
C LEU A 9 -0.01 5.03 -8.53
N ALA A 10 -0.92 5.73 -9.20
CA ALA A 10 -2.36 5.54 -9.05
C ALA A 10 -2.79 4.12 -9.47
N ALA A 11 -2.24 3.59 -10.57
CA ALA A 11 -2.50 2.22 -11.00
C ALA A 11 -1.98 1.19 -9.99
N VAL A 12 -0.79 1.40 -9.44
CA VAL A 12 -0.23 0.57 -8.37
C VAL A 12 -1.11 0.62 -7.11
N LEU A 13 -1.50 1.80 -6.64
CA LEU A 13 -2.37 1.96 -5.47
C LEU A 13 -3.74 1.30 -5.69
N THR A 14 -4.29 1.43 -6.89
CA THR A 14 -5.55 0.78 -7.28
C THR A 14 -5.41 -0.74 -7.21
N ALA A 15 -4.31 -1.32 -7.73
CA ALA A 15 -4.03 -2.75 -7.61
C ALA A 15 -3.97 -3.20 -6.13
N CYS A 16 -3.46 -2.34 -5.24
CA CYS A 16 -3.38 -2.61 -3.81
C CYS A 16 -4.73 -2.51 -3.05
N THR A 17 -5.75 -1.84 -3.58
CA THR A 17 -7.05 -1.70 -2.87
C THR A 17 -7.74 -3.03 -2.58
N ARG A 18 -7.43 -4.07 -3.35
CA ARG A 18 -7.95 -5.44 -3.15
C ARG A 18 -7.09 -6.29 -2.22
N LEU A 19 -5.93 -5.79 -1.80
CA LEU A 19 -4.98 -6.47 -0.93
C LEU A 19 -5.20 -6.03 0.53
N ARG A 20 -4.80 -6.86 1.49
CA ARG A 20 -4.70 -6.53 2.93
C ARG A 20 -3.22 -6.22 3.27
N PRO A 21 -2.74 -5.00 2.97
CA PRO A 21 -1.33 -4.63 3.10
C PRO A 21 -0.90 -4.45 4.57
N ASP A 22 -1.84 -4.33 5.51
CA ASP A 22 -1.59 -4.38 6.95
C ASP A 22 -0.99 -5.72 7.40
N GLU A 23 -1.20 -6.78 6.61
CA GLU A 23 -0.66 -8.12 6.86
C GLU A 23 0.52 -8.46 5.92
N CYS A 24 0.87 -7.59 4.97
CA CYS A 24 1.90 -7.87 3.97
C CYS A 24 3.25 -7.24 4.34
N SER A 25 4.33 -8.03 4.23
CA SER A 25 5.68 -7.45 4.24
C SER A 25 5.96 -6.70 2.92
N PRO A 26 6.89 -5.72 2.88
CA PRO A 26 7.19 -4.99 1.63
C PRO A 26 7.59 -5.88 0.44
N PRO A 27 8.37 -6.97 0.62
CA PRO A 27 8.62 -7.95 -0.44
C PRO A 27 7.36 -8.68 -0.93
N ASP A 28 6.44 -9.03 -0.02
CA ASP A 28 5.19 -9.70 -0.39
C ASP A 28 4.27 -8.76 -1.16
N LEU A 29 4.18 -7.50 -0.71
CA LEU A 29 3.44 -6.45 -1.40
C LEU A 29 3.97 -6.27 -2.83
N ARG A 30 5.30 -6.25 -3.01
CA ARG A 30 5.92 -6.19 -4.35
C ARG A 30 5.43 -7.32 -5.25
N ALA A 31 5.47 -8.56 -4.76
CA ALA A 31 5.08 -9.72 -5.54
C ALA A 31 3.58 -9.70 -5.90
N LEU A 32 2.72 -9.37 -4.93
CA LEU A 32 1.27 -9.31 -5.14
C LEU A 32 0.86 -8.22 -6.13
N VAL A 33 1.47 -7.04 -6.01
CA VAL A 33 1.23 -5.92 -6.92
C VAL A 33 1.73 -6.26 -8.33
N ALA A 34 2.92 -6.84 -8.46
CA ALA A 34 3.46 -7.24 -9.75
C ALA A 34 2.62 -8.34 -10.42
N ASP A 35 2.12 -9.33 -9.67
CA ASP A 35 1.22 -10.36 -10.20
C ASP A 35 -0.09 -9.75 -10.72
N HIS A 36 -0.68 -8.84 -9.94
CA HIS A 36 -1.90 -8.14 -10.35
C HIS A 36 -1.67 -7.32 -11.62
N LEU A 37 -0.57 -6.55 -11.66
CA LEU A 37 -0.22 -5.70 -12.78
C LEU A 37 0.20 -6.50 -14.02
N THR A 38 0.73 -7.70 -13.88
CA THR A 38 1.12 -8.53 -15.05
C THR A 38 -0.07 -8.79 -15.99
N ARG A 39 -1.30 -8.80 -15.45
CA ARG A 39 -2.54 -9.00 -16.20
C ARG A 39 -3.08 -7.73 -16.87
N THR A 40 -2.69 -6.54 -16.41
CA THR A 40 -3.29 -5.25 -16.82
C THR A 40 -2.27 -4.28 -17.42
N ASN A 41 -1.05 -4.25 -16.91
CA ASN A 41 0.07 -3.43 -17.36
C ASN A 41 1.42 -4.10 -17.02
N ARG A 42 1.91 -4.92 -17.95
CA ARG A 42 3.16 -5.69 -17.79
C ARG A 42 4.39 -4.80 -17.59
N ALA A 43 4.49 -3.68 -18.31
CA ALA A 43 5.63 -2.77 -18.17
C ALA A 43 5.72 -2.17 -16.75
N LEU A 44 4.57 -1.88 -16.13
CA LEU A 44 4.54 -1.39 -14.76
C LEU A 44 4.83 -2.50 -13.74
N ALA A 45 4.41 -3.75 -14.01
CA ALA A 45 4.77 -4.90 -13.20
C ALA A 45 6.30 -5.09 -13.14
N ASP A 46 6.97 -5.01 -14.29
CA ASP A 46 8.43 -5.13 -14.38
C ASP A 46 9.15 -4.01 -13.60
N LYS A 47 8.62 -2.78 -13.63
CA LYS A 47 9.13 -1.66 -12.83
C LYS A 47 9.00 -1.94 -11.33
N VAL A 48 7.83 -2.38 -10.87
CA VAL A 48 7.58 -2.68 -9.45
C VAL A 48 8.50 -3.81 -8.95
N LEU A 49 8.74 -4.84 -9.77
CA LEU A 49 9.67 -5.92 -9.43
C LEU A 49 11.11 -5.42 -9.23
N ALA A 50 11.49 -4.38 -9.97
CA ALA A 50 12.83 -3.79 -9.92
C ALA A 50 12.98 -2.66 -8.88
N PHE A 51 11.95 -2.37 -8.08
CA PHE A 51 12.05 -1.41 -6.97
C PHE A 51 13.08 -1.85 -5.93
N ASP A 52 13.92 -0.89 -5.52
CA ASP A 52 14.87 -1.08 -4.42
C ASP A 52 14.18 -0.97 -3.05
N GLY A 53 14.91 -1.29 -1.98
CA GLY A 53 14.35 -1.35 -0.62
C GLY A 53 13.71 -0.03 -0.16
N SER A 54 14.28 1.12 -0.54
CA SER A 54 13.73 2.42 -0.19
C SER A 54 12.42 2.70 -0.92
N GLN A 55 12.33 2.31 -2.19
CA GLN A 55 11.14 2.45 -3.00
C GLN A 55 10.02 1.51 -2.52
N LEU A 56 10.35 0.31 -2.05
CA LEU A 56 9.39 -0.61 -1.46
C LEU A 56 8.82 -0.13 -0.14
N LEU A 57 9.66 0.47 0.72
CA LEU A 57 9.18 1.09 1.96
C LEU A 57 8.24 2.26 1.67
N ALA A 58 8.60 3.13 0.72
CA ALA A 58 7.76 4.24 0.30
C ALA A 58 6.42 3.75 -0.27
N LEU A 59 6.45 2.75 -1.16
CA LEU A 59 5.26 2.14 -1.73
C LEU A 59 4.34 1.58 -0.64
N SER A 60 4.90 0.85 0.33
CA SER A 60 4.14 0.28 1.44
C SER A 60 3.47 1.38 2.28
N ALA A 61 4.20 2.46 2.56
CA ALA A 61 3.65 3.62 3.28
C ALA A 61 2.50 4.29 2.52
N PHE A 62 2.65 4.51 1.20
CA PHE A 62 1.59 5.09 0.37
C PHE A 62 0.35 4.20 0.30
N VAL A 63 0.55 2.88 0.21
CA VAL A 63 -0.55 1.92 0.23
C VAL A 63 -1.30 1.99 1.57
N CYS A 64 -0.60 1.96 2.70
CA CYS A 64 -1.21 2.11 4.03
C CYS A 64 -1.99 3.43 4.15
N GLN A 65 -1.43 4.54 3.66
CA GLN A 65 -2.11 5.85 3.67
C GLN A 65 -3.37 5.84 2.78
N ALA A 66 -3.30 5.29 1.57
CA ALA A 66 -4.44 5.20 0.66
C ALA A 66 -5.59 4.38 1.29
N GLN A 67 -5.27 3.31 2.01
CA GLN A 67 -6.27 2.52 2.71
C GLN A 67 -6.92 3.25 3.90
N ALA A 68 -6.12 3.99 4.67
CA ALA A 68 -6.64 4.83 5.74
C ALA A 68 -7.62 5.88 5.20
N LEU A 69 -7.35 6.46 4.03
CA LEU A 69 -8.22 7.45 3.38
C LEU A 69 -9.53 6.85 2.88
N ILE A 70 -9.54 5.59 2.43
CA ILE A 70 -10.75 4.90 1.94
C ILE A 70 -11.58 4.31 3.10
N GLY A 71 -11.14 4.48 4.35
CA GLY A 71 -11.83 3.91 5.51
C GLY A 71 -11.69 2.39 5.62
N MET A 72 -10.69 1.80 4.95
CA MET A 72 -10.26 0.41 5.15
C MET A 72 -9.41 0.28 6.42
N THR A 73 -9.78 0.99 7.48
CA THR A 73 -9.30 0.67 8.82
C THR A 73 -9.93 -0.66 9.22
N ALA A 74 -9.17 -1.74 9.06
CA ALA A 74 -9.40 -2.98 9.80
C ALA A 74 -9.75 -2.57 11.25
N GLY A 75 -10.91 -2.99 11.73
CA GLY A 75 -11.63 -2.42 12.87
C GLY A 75 -10.78 -2.14 14.12
N ARG A 76 -10.10 -1.00 14.13
CA ARG A 76 -9.47 -0.43 15.31
C ARG A 76 -10.29 0.78 15.68
N ILE A 77 -11.32 0.51 16.47
CA ILE A 77 -11.95 1.53 17.32
C ILE A 77 -10.79 2.19 18.07
N PRO A 78 -10.54 3.51 17.91
CA PRO A 78 -9.59 4.17 18.78
C PRO A 78 -10.10 4.01 20.21
N ALA A 79 -9.26 3.51 21.11
CA ALA A 79 -9.50 3.52 22.55
C ALA A 79 -9.45 4.97 23.07
N ALA A 80 -10.32 5.83 22.54
CA ALA A 80 -10.56 7.18 23.00
C ALA A 80 -11.75 7.15 23.97
N ALA A 81 -11.57 6.47 25.10
CA ALA A 81 -12.49 6.58 26.25
C ALA A 81 -11.82 6.16 27.57
N ARG A 82 -10.56 6.55 27.82
CA ARG A 82 -9.98 6.48 29.17
C ARG A 82 -9.04 7.64 29.47
N PHE A 83 -9.47 8.87 29.19
CA PHE A 83 -8.98 10.03 29.94
C PHE A 83 -10.10 11.06 30.04
N GLY A 84 -10.68 11.16 31.23
CA GLY A 84 -11.66 12.19 31.56
C GLY A 84 -12.31 11.95 32.91
N GLY A 85 -11.75 12.57 33.95
CA GLY A 85 -12.57 13.08 35.05
C GLY A 85 -12.40 12.42 36.40
N THR A 86 -11.42 12.92 37.15
CA THR A 86 -11.44 13.15 38.60
C THR A 86 -12.83 13.24 39.24
N ARG A 87 -13.06 12.44 40.29
CA ARG A 87 -13.62 12.89 41.57
C ARG A 87 -12.95 12.16 42.70
#